data_AF-A0A9D8SFX8-F1
#
_entry.id   AF-A0A9D8SFX8-F1
#
_cell.length_a   1.000
_cell.length_b   1.000
_cell.length_c   1.000
_cell.angle_alpha   90.00
_cell.angle_beta   90.00
_cell.angle_gamma   90.00
#
_symmetry.space_group_name_H-M   'P 1'
#
loop_
_entity.id
_entity.type
_entity.pdbx_description
1 polymer ?
#
loop_
_entity_poly.entity_id
_entity_poly.type
_entity_poly.pdbx_seq_one_letter_code
_entity_poly.pdbx_strand_id
1 'polypeptide(L)'
;LLEALNTDLVCDAINTAMRELFKQIVYGRTQSAFSEGGLPIGAGLEDLGKGLRSQVGTMFGTVAKGTRYLEMAEGYCTRMALDANDEVIGYEFVHLGKMMEFIKKGIEPAEALEKAKGSYGRFKDAVKYIDPRQE
;
A
#
# COMPACT_ATOMS: atom_id res chain seq x y z
N LEU A 1 -5.93 -41.16 11.20
CA LEU A 1 -5.84 -40.33 9.95
C LEU A 1 -4.40 -40.22 9.44
N LEU A 2 -3.38 -39.99 10.29
CA LEU A 2 -1.97 -39.98 9.87
C LEU A 2 -1.39 -41.36 9.49
N GLU A 3 -1.92 -42.45 10.05
CA GLU A 3 -1.44 -43.83 9.81
C GLU A 3 -1.91 -44.45 8.48
N ALA A 4 -2.76 -43.74 7.73
CA ALA A 4 -3.27 -44.16 6.42
C ALA A 4 -2.61 -43.40 5.24
N LEU A 5 -1.55 -42.63 5.52
CA LEU A 5 -0.80 -41.91 4.49
C LEU A 5 0.21 -42.87 3.87
N ASN A 6 0.07 -43.09 2.56
CA ASN A 6 1.06 -43.83 1.79
C ASN A 6 2.38 -43.05 1.81
N THR A 7 3.38 -43.61 2.50
CA THR A 7 4.67 -42.97 2.75
C THR A 7 5.43 -42.61 1.48
N ASP A 8 5.22 -43.35 0.39
CA ASP A 8 5.87 -43.06 -0.90
C ASP A 8 5.28 -41.79 -1.53
N LEU A 9 3.96 -41.64 -1.49
CA LEU A 9 3.28 -40.43 -1.98
C LEU A 9 3.60 -39.21 -1.13
N VAL A 10 3.80 -39.40 0.18
CA VAL A 10 4.21 -38.31 1.09
C VAL A 10 5.62 -37.84 0.78
N CYS A 11 6.56 -38.74 0.49
CA CYS A 11 7.93 -38.38 0.09
C CYS A 11 7.96 -37.57 -1.22
N ASP A 12 7.19 -37.97 -2.24
CA ASP A 12 7.11 -37.22 -3.50
C ASP A 12 6.46 -35.84 -3.33
N ALA A 13 5.42 -35.76 -2.49
CA ALA A 13 4.79 -34.49 -2.16
C ALA A 13 5.75 -33.55 -1.41
N ILE A 14 6.52 -34.07 -0.44
CA ILE A 14 7.52 -33.28 0.30
C ILE A 14 8.64 -32.82 -0.63
N ASN A 15 9.15 -33.69 -1.51
CA ASN A 15 10.19 -33.33 -2.48
C ASN A 15 9.73 -32.20 -3.41
N THR A 16 8.49 -32.27 -3.89
CA THR A 16 7.90 -31.22 -4.72
C THR A 16 7.72 -29.92 -3.91
N ALA A 17 7.19 -30.00 -2.69
CA ALA A 17 6.99 -28.85 -1.82
C ALA A 17 8.32 -28.16 -1.45
N MET A 18 9.37 -28.92 -1.12
CA MET A 18 10.68 -28.34 -0.79
C MET A 18 11.32 -27.64 -1.99
N ARG A 19 11.17 -28.20 -3.20
CA ARG A 19 11.67 -27.57 -4.43
C ARG A 19 10.98 -26.23 -4.69
N GLU A 20 9.67 -26.17 -4.52
CA GLU A 20 8.93 -24.91 -4.69
C GLU A 20 9.26 -23.90 -3.58
N LEU A 21 9.45 -24.35 -2.33
CA LEU A 21 9.89 -23.50 -1.22
C LEU A 21 11.28 -22.89 -1.48
N PHE A 22 12.19 -23.68 -2.02
CA PHE A 22 13.52 -23.20 -2.42
C PHE A 22 13.43 -22.13 -3.51
N LYS A 23 12.59 -22.33 -4.53
CA LYS A 23 12.36 -21.31 -5.58
C LYS A 23 11.77 -20.02 -5.00
N GLN A 24 10.89 -20.11 -4.00
CA GLN A 24 10.37 -18.91 -3.32
C GLN A 24 11.49 -18.09 -2.67
N ILE A 25 12.41 -18.76 -1.96
CA ILE A 25 13.52 -18.09 -1.26
C ILE A 25 14.49 -17.46 -2.27
N VAL A 26 14.85 -18.17 -3.33
CA VAL A 26 15.85 -17.70 -4.31
C VAL A 26 15.31 -16.60 -5.22
N TYR A 27 14.05 -16.70 -5.66
CA TYR A 27 13.45 -15.71 -6.56
C TYR A 27 12.68 -14.60 -5.85
N GLY A 28 12.56 -14.67 -4.51
CA GLY A 28 11.86 -13.66 -3.71
C GLY A 28 10.38 -13.52 -4.04
N ARG A 29 9.73 -14.60 -4.51
CA ARG A 29 8.31 -14.60 -4.92
C ARG A 29 7.48 -15.58 -4.09
N THR A 30 6.21 -15.27 -3.91
CA THR A 30 5.25 -16.08 -3.15
C THR A 30 4.97 -17.42 -3.84
N GLN A 31 4.54 -18.44 -3.07
CA GLN A 31 4.42 -19.86 -3.48
C GLN A 31 3.51 -20.03 -4.69
N SER A 32 2.51 -19.16 -4.78
CA SER A 32 1.50 -19.07 -5.83
C SER A 32 2.05 -18.70 -7.21
N ALA A 33 3.28 -18.19 -7.31
CA ALA A 33 3.92 -17.87 -8.59
C ALA A 33 4.38 -19.12 -9.37
N PHE A 34 4.52 -20.28 -8.71
CA PHE A 34 5.08 -21.50 -9.32
C PHE A 34 4.11 -22.69 -9.34
N SER A 35 2.85 -22.48 -8.95
CA SER A 35 1.81 -23.51 -8.99
C SER A 35 1.38 -23.79 -10.44
N GLU A 36 1.25 -25.06 -10.83
CA GLU A 36 0.65 -25.45 -12.12
C GLU A 36 -0.83 -25.05 -12.13
N GLY A 37 -1.14 -23.98 -12.87
CA GLY A 37 -2.42 -23.25 -12.80
C GLY A 37 -2.27 -21.73 -12.83
N GLY A 38 -1.03 -21.24 -12.69
CA GLY A 38 -0.73 -19.80 -12.64
C GLY A 38 -1.23 -19.17 -11.35
N LEU A 39 -1.01 -17.86 -11.21
CA LEU A 39 -1.56 -17.09 -10.10
C LEU A 39 -3.07 -17.35 -10.03
N PRO A 40 -3.63 -17.80 -8.89
CA PRO A 40 -5.08 -17.93 -8.75
C PRO A 40 -5.72 -16.60 -9.15
N ILE A 41 -6.84 -16.65 -9.88
CA ILE A 41 -7.65 -15.46 -10.23
C ILE A 41 -7.93 -14.72 -8.91
N GLY A 42 -7.15 -13.67 -8.64
CA GLY A 42 -7.04 -13.16 -7.27
C GLY A 42 -5.66 -12.62 -6.88
N ALA A 43 -4.57 -12.88 -7.61
CA ALA A 43 -3.28 -12.23 -7.28
C ALA A 43 -3.32 -10.70 -7.44
N GLY A 44 -4.12 -10.18 -8.39
CA GLY A 44 -4.44 -8.75 -8.44
C GLY A 44 -5.28 -8.30 -7.24
N LEU A 45 -6.07 -9.18 -6.61
CA LEU A 45 -6.77 -8.93 -5.34
C LEU A 45 -5.85 -9.14 -4.11
N GLU A 46 -4.76 -9.89 -4.20
CA GLU A 46 -3.77 -9.94 -3.11
C GLU A 46 -2.85 -8.72 -3.13
N ASP A 47 -2.43 -8.26 -4.32
CA ASP A 47 -1.61 -7.04 -4.48
C ASP A 47 -2.43 -5.74 -4.38
N LEU A 48 -3.69 -5.70 -4.86
CA LEU A 48 -4.54 -4.51 -4.83
C LEU A 48 -5.78 -4.62 -3.92
N GLY A 49 -6.15 -5.81 -3.44
CA GLY A 49 -7.43 -6.06 -2.75
C GLY A 49 -7.42 -5.89 -1.23
N LYS A 50 -6.69 -4.90 -0.73
CA LYS A 50 -6.76 -4.42 0.67
C LYS A 50 -6.88 -2.90 0.72
N GLY A 51 -7.69 -2.34 -0.18
CA GLY A 51 -7.81 -0.90 -0.38
C GLY A 51 -6.58 -0.28 -1.07
N LEU A 52 -5.65 -1.08 -1.58
CA LEU A 52 -4.45 -0.62 -2.27
C LEU A 52 -4.85 -0.20 -3.70
N ARG A 53 -4.77 1.10 -3.99
CA ARG A 53 -5.02 1.65 -5.32
C ARG A 53 -3.71 1.65 -6.11
N SER A 54 -3.76 1.61 -7.44
CA SER A 54 -2.59 1.92 -8.28
C SER A 54 -2.01 3.27 -7.87
N GLN A 55 -0.79 3.26 -7.31
CA GLN A 55 -0.15 4.42 -6.68
C GLN A 55 0.68 5.15 -7.73
N VAL A 56 0.05 6.03 -8.52
CA VAL A 56 0.80 6.98 -9.34
C VAL A 56 1.12 8.20 -8.48
N GLY A 57 2.35 8.27 -7.98
CA GLY A 57 2.83 9.43 -7.24
C GLY A 57 2.88 10.65 -8.17
N THR A 58 2.14 11.71 -7.80
CA THR A 58 2.15 12.97 -8.55
C THR A 58 2.81 14.03 -7.70
N MET A 59 4.00 14.45 -8.11
CA MET A 59 4.77 15.51 -7.49
C MET A 59 5.22 16.48 -8.57
N PHE A 60 5.18 17.77 -8.29
CA PHE A 60 5.73 18.80 -9.15
C PHE A 60 6.42 19.86 -8.31
N GLY A 61 7.34 20.61 -8.89
CA GLY A 61 8.02 21.68 -8.16
C GLY A 61 8.41 22.80 -9.09
N THR A 62 8.47 24.02 -8.55
CA THR A 62 8.96 25.20 -9.27
C THR A 62 9.98 25.92 -8.41
N VAL A 63 10.89 26.68 -9.02
CA VAL A 63 11.87 27.49 -8.28
C VAL A 63 11.16 28.52 -7.38
N ALA A 64 10.03 29.07 -7.83
CA ALA A 64 9.30 30.09 -7.10
C ALA A 64 8.50 29.54 -5.89
N LYS A 65 8.02 28.30 -5.97
CA LYS A 65 7.09 27.74 -4.96
C LYS A 65 7.66 26.53 -4.21
N GLY A 66 8.77 25.96 -4.65
CA GLY A 66 9.32 24.72 -4.12
C GLY A 66 8.55 23.48 -4.59
N THR A 67 8.74 22.37 -3.90
CA THR A 67 8.13 21.06 -4.22
C THR A 67 6.70 20.96 -3.70
N ARG A 68 5.85 20.25 -4.44
CA ARG A 68 4.43 20.02 -4.16
C ARG A 68 4.09 18.55 -4.32
N TYR A 69 3.57 17.97 -3.25
CA TYR A 69 3.08 16.59 -3.20
C TYR A 69 1.57 16.60 -3.40
N LEU A 70 1.10 16.03 -4.50
CA LEU A 70 -0.33 15.95 -4.82
C LEU A 70 -0.88 14.58 -4.47
N GLU A 71 -0.18 13.53 -4.90
CA GLU A 71 -0.51 12.13 -4.65
C GLU A 71 0.77 11.42 -4.24
N MET A 72 0.72 10.72 -3.11
CA MET A 72 1.81 9.87 -2.63
C MET A 72 1.35 8.42 -2.62
N ALA A 73 2.27 7.51 -2.26
CA ALA A 73 1.98 6.07 -2.14
C ALA A 73 0.74 5.80 -1.27
N GLU A 74 0.58 6.60 -0.21
CA GLU A 74 -0.47 6.48 0.78
C GLU A 74 -1.81 7.09 0.32
N GLY A 75 -1.80 8.01 -0.66
CA GLY A 75 -2.99 8.58 -1.27
C GLY A 75 -2.95 10.10 -1.48
N TYR A 76 -4.14 10.70 -1.47
CA TYR A 76 -4.36 12.11 -1.83
C TYR A 76 -3.80 13.01 -0.75
N CYS A 77 -2.78 13.82 -1.07
CA CYS A 77 -2.22 14.78 -0.14
C CYS A 77 -3.15 15.99 0.01
N THR A 78 -3.61 16.27 1.22
CA THR A 78 -4.50 17.39 1.54
C THR A 78 -3.73 18.63 1.96
N ARG A 79 -2.65 18.45 2.74
CA ARG A 79 -1.83 19.55 3.28
C ARG A 79 -0.36 19.16 3.32
N MET A 80 0.52 20.12 3.11
CA MET A 80 1.96 19.97 3.35
C MET A 80 2.37 20.81 4.55
N ALA A 81 3.28 20.26 5.36
CA ALA A 81 3.90 20.93 6.49
C ALA A 81 5.24 21.53 6.05
N LEU A 82 5.41 22.83 6.28
CA LEU A 82 6.63 23.58 6.06
C LEU A 82 7.24 24.01 7.38
N ASP A 83 8.58 24.03 7.43
CA ASP A 83 9.32 24.64 8.53
C ASP A 83 9.57 26.14 8.31
N ALA A 84 10.40 26.74 9.17
CA ALA A 84 10.73 28.16 9.13
C ALA A 84 11.52 28.59 7.87
N ASN A 85 12.10 27.63 7.14
CA ASN A 85 12.88 27.87 5.92
C ASN A 85 12.09 27.52 4.65
N ASP A 86 10.76 27.35 4.76
CA ASP A 86 9.90 26.86 3.68
C ASP A 86 10.29 25.46 3.16
N GLU A 87 10.99 24.65 3.97
CA GLU A 87 11.33 23.28 3.63
C GLU A 87 10.19 22.34 4.00
N VAL A 88 9.92 21.36 3.14
CA VAL A 88 8.87 20.37 3.38
C VAL A 88 9.32 19.36 4.42
N ILE A 89 8.64 19.34 5.57
CA ILE A 89 8.97 18.44 6.70
C ILE A 89 7.93 17.33 6.92
N GLY A 90 6.79 17.39 6.26
CA GLY A 90 5.73 16.39 6.35
C GLY A 90 4.53 16.72 5.47
N TYR A 91 3.55 15.82 5.44
CA TYR A 91 2.29 16.02 4.71
C TYR A 91 1.15 15.21 5.34
N GLU A 92 -0.08 15.69 5.17
CA GLU A 92 -1.31 14.99 5.49
C GLU A 92 -1.89 14.42 4.20
N PHE A 93 -2.41 13.20 4.29
CA PHE A 93 -3.00 12.50 3.17
C PHE A 93 -4.28 11.77 3.56
N VAL A 94 -5.12 11.49 2.56
CA VAL A 94 -6.31 10.65 2.68
C VAL A 94 -6.12 9.39 1.86
N HIS A 95 -6.19 8.24 2.52
CA HIS A 95 -6.10 6.95 1.87
C HIS A 95 -7.43 6.61 1.18
N LEU A 96 -7.59 7.04 -0.08
CA LEU A 96 -8.85 6.94 -0.82
C LEU A 96 -9.43 5.51 -0.88
N GLY A 97 -8.58 4.49 -1.04
CA GLY A 97 -9.05 3.10 -1.05
C GLY A 97 -9.67 2.65 0.29
N LYS A 98 -9.02 2.97 1.42
CA LYS A 98 -9.56 2.70 2.77
C LYS A 98 -10.83 3.52 3.04
N MET A 99 -10.86 4.78 2.61
CA MET A 99 -12.05 5.63 2.70
C MET A 99 -13.24 4.98 1.99
N MET A 100 -13.05 4.51 0.75
CA MET A 100 -14.11 3.84 -0.01
C MET A 100 -14.52 2.50 0.61
N GLU A 101 -13.60 1.76 1.22
CA GLU A 101 -13.95 0.55 1.99
C GLU A 101 -14.80 0.86 3.23
N PHE A 102 -14.49 1.93 3.96
CA PHE A 102 -15.30 2.38 5.10
C PHE A 102 -16.71 2.78 4.67
N ILE A 103 -16.82 3.53 3.56
CA ILE A 103 -18.13 3.91 2.98
C ILE A 103 -18.92 2.66 2.57
N LYS A 104 -18.29 1.68 1.90
CA LYS A 104 -18.93 0.41 1.55
C LYS A 104 -19.40 -0.39 2.76
N LYS A 105 -18.76 -0.24 3.91
CA LYS A 105 -19.15 -0.85 5.18
C LYS A 105 -20.25 -0.07 5.92
N GLY A 106 -20.77 1.01 5.34
CA GLY A 106 -21.86 1.81 5.89
C GLY A 106 -21.44 2.92 6.85
N ILE A 107 -20.15 3.28 6.88
CA ILE A 107 -19.69 4.46 7.63
C ILE A 107 -20.03 5.71 6.81
N GLU A 108 -20.54 6.75 7.47
CA GLU A 108 -20.83 8.03 6.83
C GLU A 108 -19.58 8.63 6.15
N PRO A 109 -19.70 9.22 4.95
CA PRO A 109 -18.53 9.68 4.19
C PRO A 109 -17.59 10.62 4.94
N ALA A 110 -18.15 11.50 5.78
CA ALA A 110 -17.35 12.42 6.60
C ALA A 110 -16.51 11.67 7.64
N GLU A 111 -17.08 10.70 8.33
CA GLU A 111 -16.36 9.88 9.31
C GLU A 111 -15.36 8.94 8.65
N ALA A 112 -15.70 8.40 7.48
CA ALA A 112 -14.80 7.57 6.68
C ALA A 112 -13.56 8.36 6.21
N LEU A 113 -13.74 9.63 5.85
CA LEU A 113 -12.67 10.53 5.46
C LEU A 113 -11.73 10.80 6.64
N GLU A 114 -12.27 11.13 7.83
CA GLU A 114 -11.44 11.34 9.03
C GLU A 114 -10.69 10.07 9.44
N LYS A 115 -11.33 8.89 9.37
CA LYS A 115 -10.67 7.61 9.66
C LYS A 115 -9.59 7.23 8.65
N ALA A 116 -9.71 7.70 7.41
CA ALA A 116 -8.75 7.42 6.35
C ALA A 116 -7.64 8.48 6.24
N LYS A 117 -7.69 9.54 7.05
CA LYS A 117 -6.63 10.54 7.15
C LYS A 117 -5.42 9.99 7.88
N GLY A 118 -4.26 10.36 7.40
CA GLY A 118 -2.98 10.12 8.04
C GLY A 118 -2.03 11.29 7.82
N SER A 119 -0.96 11.33 8.60
CA SER A 119 0.11 12.30 8.44
C SER A 119 1.46 11.59 8.41
N TYR A 120 2.37 12.09 7.59
CA TYR A 120 3.73 11.58 7.47
C TYR A 120 4.76 12.67 7.83
N GLY A 121 5.90 12.24 8.36
CA GLY A 121 7.01 13.11 8.76
C GLY A 121 6.71 13.94 10.02
N ARG A 122 7.37 15.08 10.14
CA ARG A 122 7.21 16.04 11.26
C ARG A 122 6.02 16.97 11.03
N PHE A 123 4.88 16.40 10.61
CA PHE A 123 3.70 17.17 10.25
C PHE A 123 3.18 18.06 11.40
N LYS A 124 3.32 17.62 12.65
CA LYS A 124 2.89 18.39 13.83
C LYS A 124 3.83 19.53 14.21
N ASP A 125 5.07 19.51 13.73
CA ASP A 125 6.10 20.51 14.04
C ASP A 125 6.15 21.62 12.98
N ALA A 126 5.13 21.70 12.13
CA ALA A 126 5.05 22.68 11.05
C ALA A 126 4.87 24.09 11.59
N VAL A 127 5.62 25.03 11.03
CA VAL A 127 5.37 26.47 11.23
C VAL A 127 4.24 26.93 10.32
N LYS A 128 4.10 26.31 9.13
CA LYS A 128 3.07 26.62 8.15
C LYS A 128 2.50 25.36 7.52
N TYR A 129 1.18 25.36 7.27
CA TYR A 129 0.51 24.35 6.46
C TYR A 129 0.02 24.97 5.16
N ILE A 130 0.29 24.30 4.03
CA ILE A 130 -0.12 24.75 2.70
C ILE A 130 -0.97 23.70 2.00
N ASP A 131 -1.92 24.14 1.17
CA ASP A 131 -2.58 23.25 0.21
C ASP A 131 -1.70 23.16 -1.04
N PRO A 132 -1.18 21.97 -1.41
CA PRO A 132 -0.27 21.83 -2.52
C PRO A 132 -0.87 22.16 -3.90
N ARG A 133 -2.20 22.34 -3.99
CA ARG A 133 -2.93 22.66 -5.24
C ARG A 133 -3.30 24.13 -5.38
N GLN A 134 -3.31 24.89 -4.28
CA GLN A 134 -3.76 26.28 -4.29
C GLN A 134 -2.63 27.29 -4.04
N GLU A 135 -1.60 26.90 -3.29
CA GLU A 135 -0.41 27.73 -3.01
C GLU A 135 0.81 27.36 -3.84
#